data_AF-A0A355S712-F1
#
_entry.id   AF-A0A355S712-F1
#
_cell.length_a   1.000
_cell.length_b   1.000
_cell.length_c   1.000
_cell.angle_alpha   90.00
_cell.angle_beta   90.00
_cell.angle_gamma   90.00
#
_symmetry.space_group_name_H-M   'P 1'
#
loop_
_entity.id
_entity.type
_entity.pdbx_description
1 polymer ?
#
loop_
_entity_poly.entity_id
_entity_poly.type
_entity_poly.pdbx_seq_one_letter_code
_entity_poly.pdbx_strand_id
1 'polypeptide(L)'
;MAAKQKPEDTGSPSAPGLSEESDPATPLGEIDQGPSAVDRFMEAHQKKLLILIGLLVLGWGTVIVISGMKDIRETQAGEALVAAKDPGDFRNLIEEFKETAAEGTAQLQLARSLWDEGAGEDAKKILEKFIDSDSPAHPAQPAAQMALSSFLREEGEQEEADEMLLALAKKSEAAYIAPLALMRASASQEQLGKIDDARNSLELATDPSLSGSFLSQRMVEARLETVGVIPPETVPRPKPPPPKIDVPFLAPDAPDSLNTPSGAAPAPAPEPA
;
A
#
# COMPACT_ATOMS: atom_id res chain seq x y z
N MET A 1 41.30 -60.82 3.12
CA MET A 1 41.29 -62.20 2.57
C MET A 1 40.93 -62.07 1.10
N ALA A 2 41.94 -62.08 0.22
CA ALA A 2 42.41 -63.24 -0.55
C ALA A 2 41.53 -63.43 -1.81
N ALA A 3 41.99 -63.73 -3.02
CA ALA A 3 43.28 -63.81 -3.71
C ALA A 3 42.87 -64.02 -5.21
N LYS A 4 43.45 -63.32 -6.18
CA LYS A 4 44.47 -63.83 -7.13
C LYS A 4 44.00 -65.03 -7.99
N GLN A 5 43.99 -64.91 -9.33
CA GLN A 5 44.88 -65.64 -10.27
C GLN A 5 44.40 -65.65 -11.74
N LYS A 6 45.37 -65.38 -12.63
CA LYS A 6 45.45 -65.71 -14.08
C LYS A 6 45.77 -67.22 -14.22
N PRO A 7 45.46 -67.89 -15.34
CA PRO A 7 46.47 -68.24 -16.37
C PRO A 7 45.87 -68.16 -17.82
N GLU A 8 46.58 -67.80 -18.90
CA GLU A 8 47.39 -68.65 -19.82
C GLU A 8 46.82 -70.08 -19.99
N ASP A 9 46.57 -70.64 -21.18
CA ASP A 9 47.54 -70.89 -22.24
C ASP A 9 46.86 -71.47 -23.52
N THR A 10 47.53 -71.26 -24.66
CA THR A 10 47.61 -72.06 -25.92
C THR A 10 46.46 -72.95 -26.44
N GLY A 11 46.10 -72.70 -27.71
CA GLY A 11 46.62 -73.53 -28.82
C GLY A 11 45.71 -74.60 -29.45
N SER A 12 45.14 -74.25 -30.62
CA SER A 12 44.99 -75.04 -31.88
C SER A 12 44.24 -76.41 -31.86
N PRO A 13 43.71 -76.92 -33.00
CA PRO A 13 44.14 -76.70 -34.38
C PRO A 13 43.06 -76.43 -35.44
N SER A 14 43.55 -76.07 -36.62
CA SER A 14 42.86 -75.63 -37.83
C SER A 14 42.26 -76.75 -38.72
N ALA A 15 41.22 -76.36 -39.45
CA ALA A 15 40.88 -76.67 -40.86
C ALA A 15 40.28 -78.06 -41.21
N PRO A 16 39.52 -78.24 -42.33
CA PRO A 16 39.45 -77.39 -43.53
C PRO A 16 38.04 -77.07 -44.06
N GLY A 17 37.98 -76.09 -44.97
CA GLY A 17 36.75 -75.49 -45.49
C GLY A 17 36.04 -76.24 -46.61
N LEU A 18 34.90 -75.68 -47.01
CA LEU A 18 34.35 -75.64 -48.36
C LEU A 18 33.34 -74.48 -48.42
N SER A 19 33.37 -73.79 -49.55
CA SER A 19 32.72 -72.53 -49.90
C SER A 19 31.31 -72.72 -50.47
N GLU A 20 30.39 -71.81 -50.14
CA GLU A 20 29.15 -71.37 -50.83
C GLU A 20 28.35 -70.60 -49.74
N GLU A 21 27.62 -69.51 -49.91
CA GLU A 21 27.31 -68.58 -50.98
C GLU A 21 26.51 -67.46 -50.27
N SER A 22 26.81 -66.20 -50.61
CA SER A 22 25.97 -65.00 -50.44
C SER A 22 25.15 -64.78 -49.15
N ASP A 23 25.67 -63.88 -48.29
CA ASP A 23 24.88 -62.71 -47.87
C ASP A 23 25.89 -61.60 -47.50
N PRO A 24 25.89 -60.43 -48.15
CA PRO A 24 26.76 -59.35 -47.71
C PRO A 24 26.21 -58.87 -46.37
N ALA A 25 26.90 -59.21 -45.27
CA ALA A 25 26.86 -58.44 -44.05
C ALA A 25 27.26 -57.01 -44.42
N THR A 26 26.24 -56.23 -44.76
CA THR A 26 26.36 -54.82 -45.06
C THR A 26 26.96 -54.23 -43.80
N PRO A 27 28.15 -53.61 -43.84
CA PRO A 27 28.59 -52.85 -42.68
C PRO A 27 27.47 -51.82 -42.47
N LEU A 28 26.82 -51.87 -41.30
CA LEU A 28 26.03 -50.73 -40.82
C LEU A 28 26.97 -49.54 -40.96
N GLY A 29 26.73 -48.76 -42.02
CA GLY A 29 27.61 -47.69 -42.41
C GLY A 29 27.92 -46.88 -41.17
N GLU A 30 29.21 -46.74 -40.91
CA GLU A 30 29.77 -45.66 -40.12
C GLU A 30 28.91 -44.43 -40.44
N ILE A 31 28.13 -43.97 -39.45
CA ILE A 31 27.46 -42.69 -39.59
C ILE A 31 28.63 -41.73 -39.61
N ASP A 32 29.07 -41.41 -40.82
CA ASP A 32 30.09 -40.42 -41.09
C ASP A 32 29.47 -39.12 -40.58
N GLN A 33 29.71 -38.83 -39.30
CA GLN A 33 29.32 -37.59 -38.65
C GLN A 33 30.27 -36.50 -39.17
N GLY A 34 30.19 -36.25 -40.48
CA GLY A 34 30.71 -35.03 -41.06
C GLY A 34 30.09 -33.83 -40.31
N PRO A 35 30.80 -32.69 -40.26
CA PRO A 35 30.48 -31.58 -39.37
C PRO A 35 29.00 -31.26 -39.45
N SER A 36 28.33 -31.35 -38.29
CA SER A 36 26.89 -31.21 -38.21
C SER A 36 26.50 -29.81 -38.73
N ALA A 37 25.26 -29.64 -39.17
CA ALA A 37 24.78 -28.31 -39.60
C ALA A 37 24.97 -27.25 -38.49
N VAL A 38 25.00 -27.69 -37.22
CA VAL A 38 25.27 -26.87 -36.04
C VAL A 38 26.75 -26.48 -35.95
N ASP A 39 27.69 -27.38 -36.23
CA ASP A 39 29.13 -27.08 -36.19
C ASP A 39 29.50 -26.04 -37.24
N ARG A 40 28.98 -26.16 -38.46
CA ARG A 40 29.20 -25.15 -39.52
C ARG A 40 28.57 -23.80 -39.17
N PHE A 41 27.40 -23.81 -38.53
CA PHE A 41 26.74 -22.59 -38.09
C PHE A 41 27.54 -21.90 -36.98
N MET A 42 27.99 -22.66 -35.98
CA MET A 42 28.83 -22.17 -34.91
C MET A 42 30.14 -21.63 -35.45
N GLU A 43 30.87 -22.35 -36.30
CA GLU A 43 32.14 -21.88 -36.86
C GLU A 43 31.97 -20.59 -37.69
N ALA A 44 30.90 -20.49 -38.48
CA ALA A 44 30.59 -19.28 -39.26
C ALA A 44 30.17 -18.07 -38.40
N HIS A 45 29.55 -18.29 -37.23
CA HIS A 45 28.97 -17.24 -36.40
C HIS A 45 29.61 -17.08 -35.02
N GLN A 46 30.62 -17.88 -34.65
CA GLN A 46 31.20 -17.97 -33.30
C GLN A 46 31.67 -16.61 -32.81
N LYS A 47 32.37 -15.84 -33.67
CA LYS A 47 32.84 -14.50 -33.33
C LYS A 47 31.68 -13.54 -33.06
N LYS A 48 30.59 -13.62 -33.83
CA LYS A 48 29.39 -12.80 -33.63
C LYS A 48 28.64 -13.22 -32.35
N LEU A 49 28.55 -14.52 -32.08
CA LEU A 49 27.90 -15.07 -30.89
C LEU A 49 28.68 -14.72 -29.62
N LEU A 50 30.01 -14.77 -29.63
CA LEU A 50 30.85 -14.34 -28.51
C LEU A 50 30.70 -12.85 -28.22
N ILE A 51 30.63 -12.00 -29.26
CA ILE A 51 30.36 -10.57 -29.10
C ILE A 51 28.95 -10.34 -28.52
N LEU A 52 27.94 -11.05 -29.03
CA LEU A 52 26.57 -10.97 -28.54
C LEU A 52 26.47 -11.37 -27.06
N ILE A 53 27.08 -12.50 -26.67
CA ILE A 53 27.11 -12.98 -25.29
C ILE A 53 27.86 -12.00 -24.40
N GLY A 54 29.00 -11.47 -24.86
CA GLY A 54 29.76 -10.45 -24.14
C GLY A 54 28.93 -9.19 -23.87
N LEU A 55 28.21 -8.69 -24.88
CA LEU A 55 27.29 -7.55 -24.73
C LEU A 55 26.13 -7.87 -23.78
N LEU A 56 25.60 -9.09 -23.82
CA LEU A 56 24.51 -9.52 -22.93
C LEU A 56 24.97 -9.58 -21.47
N VAL A 57 26.17 -10.11 -21.19
CA VAL A 57 26.75 -10.13 -19.84
C VAL A 57 27.05 -8.71 -19.35
N LEU A 58 27.59 -7.84 -20.20
CA LEU A 58 27.89 -6.46 -19.84
C LEU A 58 26.60 -5.66 -19.57
N GLY A 59 25.59 -5.85 -20.40
CA GLY A 59 24.26 -5.25 -20.23
C GLY A 59 23.62 -5.72 -18.92
N TRP A 60 23.61 -7.03 -18.67
CA TRP A 60 23.06 -7.59 -17.44
C TRP A 60 23.82 -7.12 -16.20
N GLY A 61 25.15 -7.08 -16.25
CA GLY A 61 25.97 -6.56 -15.16
C GLY A 61 25.67 -5.10 -14.83
N THR A 62 25.46 -4.27 -15.87
CA THR A 62 25.05 -2.87 -15.71
C THR A 62 23.69 -2.75 -15.01
N VAL A 63 22.71 -3.57 -15.40
CA VAL A 63 21.37 -3.59 -14.78
C VAL A 63 21.42 -3.99 -13.30
N ILE A 64 22.24 -4.99 -12.94
CA ILE A 64 22.41 -5.42 -11.55
C ILE A 64 22.98 -4.29 -10.70
N VAL A 65 24.04 -3.61 -11.17
CA VAL A 65 24.67 -2.52 -10.40
C VAL A 65 23.71 -1.35 -10.21
N ILE A 66 22.97 -0.96 -11.26
CA ILE A 66 21.98 0.11 -11.17
C ILE A 66 20.84 -0.27 -10.21
N SER A 67 20.33 -1.50 -10.29
CA SER A 67 19.25 -1.95 -9.39
C SER A 67 19.71 -2.03 -7.94
N GLY A 68 20.90 -2.58 -7.69
CA GLY A 68 21.46 -2.67 -6.33
C GLY A 68 21.72 -1.29 -5.70
N MET A 69 22.16 -0.29 -6.47
CA MET A 69 22.29 1.08 -5.95
C MET A 69 20.94 1.71 -5.62
N LYS A 70 19.89 1.43 -6.40
CA LYS A 70 18.53 1.91 -6.11
C LYS A 70 18.00 1.31 -4.81
N ASP A 71 18.19 0.01 -4.60
CA ASP A 71 17.72 -0.68 -3.38
C ASP A 71 18.42 -0.15 -2.12
N ILE A 72 19.74 0.12 -2.21
CA ILE A 72 20.50 0.74 -1.10
C ILE A 72 19.97 2.14 -0.82
N ARG A 73 19.74 2.94 -1.87
CA ARG A 73 19.25 4.31 -1.72
C ARG A 73 17.84 4.35 -1.13
N GLU A 74 16.94 3.46 -1.56
CA GLU A 74 15.60 3.30 -0.98
C GLU A 74 15.67 2.90 0.51
N THR A 75 16.57 1.98 0.86
CA THR A 75 16.76 1.56 2.26
C THR A 75 17.25 2.72 3.13
N GLN A 76 18.25 3.47 2.67
CA GLN A 76 18.76 4.66 3.38
C GLN A 76 17.71 5.75 3.50
N ALA A 77 16.91 5.97 2.44
CA ALA A 77 15.82 6.93 2.47
C ALA A 77 14.75 6.54 3.50
N GLY A 78 14.42 5.23 3.59
CA GLY A 78 13.53 4.70 4.62
C GLY A 78 14.07 4.87 6.04
N GLU A 79 15.36 4.61 6.26
CA GLU A 79 16.02 4.83 7.54
C GLU A 79 16.00 6.32 7.94
N ALA A 80 16.32 7.21 6.99
CA ALA A 80 16.27 8.66 7.19
C ALA A 80 14.84 9.12 7.52
N LEU A 81 13.83 8.57 6.84
CA LEU A 81 12.42 8.91 7.07
C LEU A 81 11.96 8.53 8.47
N VAL A 82 12.38 7.36 8.96
CA VAL A 82 12.06 6.90 10.32
C VAL A 82 12.81 7.73 11.37
N ALA A 83 14.00 8.24 11.05
CA ALA A 83 14.78 9.09 11.94
C ALA A 83 14.27 10.54 12.00
N ALA A 84 13.66 11.04 10.93
CA ALA A 84 13.17 12.41 10.79
C ALA A 84 12.04 12.72 11.79
N LYS A 85 12.12 13.89 12.43
CA LYS A 85 11.14 14.32 13.45
C LYS A 85 10.58 15.72 13.25
N ASP A 86 11.30 16.57 12.53
CA ASP A 86 10.94 17.97 12.37
C ASP A 86 10.88 18.38 10.88
N PRO A 87 10.28 19.54 10.56
CA PRO A 87 10.20 20.03 9.18
C PRO A 87 11.56 20.14 8.47
N GLY A 88 12.63 20.44 9.21
CA GLY A 88 13.98 20.55 8.65
C GLY A 88 14.51 19.19 8.20
N ASP A 89 14.32 18.16 9.01
CA ASP A 89 14.67 16.77 8.65
C ASP A 89 13.95 16.32 7.38
N PHE A 90 12.63 16.58 7.28
CA PHE A 90 11.86 16.21 6.09
C PHE A 90 12.32 16.96 4.84
N ARG A 91 12.66 18.25 4.95
CA ARG A 91 13.23 19.03 3.83
C ARG A 91 14.56 18.43 3.35
N ASN A 92 15.45 18.10 4.28
CA ASN A 92 16.73 17.48 3.95
C ASN A 92 16.52 16.13 3.23
N LEU A 93 15.59 15.30 3.74
CA LEU A 93 15.25 14.02 3.11
C LEU A 93 14.75 14.20 1.68
N ILE A 94 13.84 15.14 1.45
CA ILE A 94 13.29 15.44 0.12
C ILE A 94 14.40 15.87 -0.85
N GLU A 95 15.37 16.66 -0.39
CA GLU A 95 16.48 17.11 -1.23
C GLU A 95 17.48 15.99 -1.54
N GLU A 96 17.78 15.13 -0.56
CA GLU A 96 18.79 14.07 -0.65
C GLU A 96 18.29 12.81 -1.35
N PHE A 97 17.03 12.42 -1.10
CA PHE A 97 16.45 11.15 -1.54
C PHE A 97 15.33 11.33 -2.56
N LYS A 98 15.54 12.19 -3.55
CA LYS A 98 14.62 12.35 -4.69
C LYS A 98 14.35 11.03 -5.41
N GLU A 99 13.12 10.88 -5.90
CA GLU A 99 12.61 9.72 -6.63
C GLU A 99 12.53 8.43 -5.82
N THR A 100 12.63 8.51 -4.49
CA THR A 100 12.44 7.37 -3.58
C THR A 100 11.03 7.37 -3.00
N ALA A 101 10.51 6.21 -2.60
CA ALA A 101 9.19 6.15 -1.95
C ALA A 101 9.11 6.97 -0.65
N ALA A 102 10.24 7.09 0.05
CA ALA A 102 10.36 7.87 1.28
C ALA A 102 10.19 9.39 1.03
N GLU A 103 10.62 9.90 -0.13
CA GLU A 103 10.45 11.30 -0.51
C GLU A 103 8.98 11.71 -0.43
N GLY A 104 8.07 10.95 -1.07
CA GLY A 104 6.66 11.29 -1.07
C GLY A 104 6.02 11.25 0.32
N THR A 105 6.51 10.38 1.21
CA THR A 105 6.06 10.37 2.60
C THR A 105 6.61 11.58 3.37
N ALA A 106 7.85 11.98 3.13
CA ALA A 106 8.41 13.19 3.72
C ALA A 106 7.71 14.46 3.24
N GLN A 107 7.29 14.54 1.97
CA GLN A 107 6.47 15.66 1.46
C GLN A 107 5.16 15.79 2.25
N LEU A 108 4.46 14.67 2.47
CA LEU A 108 3.23 14.62 3.27
C LEU A 108 3.46 15.06 4.72
N GLN A 109 4.51 14.55 5.35
CA GLN A 109 4.82 14.86 6.75
C GLN A 109 5.31 16.30 6.94
N LEU A 110 6.08 16.83 5.98
CA LEU A 110 6.48 18.23 5.96
C LEU A 110 5.26 19.14 5.85
N ALA A 111 4.37 18.88 4.89
CA ALA A 111 3.16 19.66 4.72
C ALA A 111 2.29 19.63 5.98
N ARG A 112 2.10 18.47 6.59
CA ARG A 112 1.35 18.34 7.84
C ARG A 112 2.00 19.11 8.99
N SER A 113 3.31 19.03 9.14
CA SER A 113 4.02 19.74 10.20
C SER A 113 3.88 21.26 10.03
N LEU A 114 3.99 21.76 8.79
CA LEU A 114 3.77 23.18 8.48
C LEU A 114 2.32 23.61 8.75
N TRP A 115 1.36 22.75 8.45
CA TRP A 115 -0.06 23.00 8.76
C TRP A 115 -0.28 23.14 10.27
N ASP A 116 0.25 22.20 11.05
CA ASP A 116 0.14 22.18 12.51
C ASP A 116 0.87 23.38 13.16
N GLU A 117 1.91 23.91 12.51
CA GLU A 117 2.62 25.14 12.90
C GLU A 117 1.91 26.45 12.50
N GLY A 118 0.77 26.36 11.81
CA GLY A 118 -0.01 27.51 11.34
C GLY A 118 0.48 28.11 10.01
N ALA A 119 1.41 27.45 9.32
CA ALA A 119 1.89 27.83 7.99
C ALA A 119 1.10 27.12 6.88
N GLY A 120 -0.23 27.27 6.90
CA GLY A 120 -1.16 26.55 6.01
C GLY A 120 -0.91 26.77 4.51
N GLU A 121 -0.60 28.00 4.11
CA GLU A 121 -0.26 28.33 2.72
C GLU A 121 1.01 27.61 2.23
N ASP A 122 2.04 27.53 3.08
CA ASP A 122 3.27 26.81 2.74
C ASP A 122 3.02 25.29 2.69
N ALA A 123 2.18 24.76 3.58
CA ALA A 123 1.78 23.36 3.58
C ALA A 123 1.06 22.96 2.28
N LYS A 124 0.06 23.75 1.84
CA LYS A 124 -0.66 23.53 0.58
C LYS A 124 0.30 23.56 -0.61
N LYS A 125 1.16 24.59 -0.67
CA LYS A 125 2.14 24.76 -1.75
C LYS A 125 3.14 23.62 -1.87
N ILE A 126 3.52 22.98 -0.75
CA ILE A 126 4.35 21.78 -0.76
C ILE A 126 3.63 20.63 -1.47
N LEU A 127 2.36 20.39 -1.11
CA LEU A 127 1.56 19.31 -1.72
C LEU A 127 1.22 19.59 -3.18
N GLU A 128 0.82 20.81 -3.53
CA GLU A 128 0.53 21.24 -4.90
C GLU A 128 1.72 20.96 -5.82
N LYS A 129 2.91 21.44 -5.44
CA LYS A 129 4.13 21.19 -6.21
C LYS A 129 4.45 19.71 -6.38
N PHE A 130 4.17 18.90 -5.36
CA PHE A 130 4.39 17.47 -5.41
C PHE A 130 3.37 16.73 -6.30
N ILE A 131 2.12 17.22 -6.32
CA ILE A 131 1.06 16.71 -7.20
C ILE A 131 1.33 17.10 -8.65
N ASP A 132 1.77 18.34 -8.88
CA ASP A 132 2.02 18.92 -10.21
C ASP A 132 3.38 18.54 -10.82
N SER A 133 4.21 17.79 -10.10
CA SER A 133 5.55 17.44 -10.58
C SER A 133 5.48 16.63 -11.89
N ASP A 134 6.22 17.05 -12.92
CA ASP A 134 6.31 16.40 -14.24
C ASP A 134 6.98 15.00 -14.23
N SER A 135 7.43 14.53 -13.07
CA SER A 135 8.02 13.21 -12.89
C SER A 135 7.00 12.08 -13.12
N PRO A 136 7.43 10.85 -13.44
CA PRO A 136 6.54 9.68 -13.43
C PRO A 136 5.73 9.66 -12.12
N ALA A 137 4.42 9.43 -12.24
CA ALA A 137 3.48 9.57 -11.12
C ALA A 137 3.98 8.84 -9.86
N HIS A 138 4.30 9.61 -8.81
CA HIS A 138 4.81 9.05 -7.56
C HIS A 138 3.67 8.36 -6.80
N PRO A 139 3.87 7.15 -6.23
CA PRO A 139 2.80 6.37 -5.58
C PRO A 139 2.10 7.09 -4.42
N ALA A 140 2.78 8.06 -3.80
CA ALA A 140 2.22 8.91 -2.73
C ALA A 140 1.39 10.11 -3.22
N GLN A 141 1.35 10.42 -4.53
CA GLN A 141 0.56 11.55 -5.04
C GLN A 141 -0.94 11.44 -4.72
N PRO A 142 -1.61 10.27 -4.86
CA PRO A 142 -3.00 10.10 -4.42
C PRO A 142 -3.22 10.47 -2.94
N ALA A 143 -2.28 10.12 -2.06
CA ALA A 143 -2.33 10.49 -0.65
C ALA A 143 -2.11 12.00 -0.44
N ALA A 144 -1.24 12.63 -1.24
CA ALA A 144 -1.06 14.09 -1.24
C ALA A 144 -2.33 14.83 -1.66
N GLN A 145 -3.03 14.35 -2.70
CA GLN A 145 -4.32 14.92 -3.10
C GLN A 145 -5.37 14.80 -1.97
N MET A 146 -5.40 13.67 -1.27
CA MET A 146 -6.28 13.50 -0.09
C MET A 146 -5.92 14.44 1.05
N ALA A 147 -4.63 14.68 1.32
CA ALA A 147 -4.17 15.60 2.34
C ALA A 147 -4.52 17.05 1.98
N LEU A 148 -4.22 17.47 0.75
CA LEU A 148 -4.56 18.81 0.24
C LEU A 148 -6.07 19.06 0.28
N SER A 149 -6.89 18.09 -0.13
CA SER A 149 -8.35 18.20 0.01
C SER A 149 -8.80 18.38 1.47
N SER A 150 -8.05 17.85 2.45
CA SER A 150 -8.41 18.00 3.86
C SER A 150 -8.10 19.42 4.33
N PHE A 151 -6.95 19.98 3.92
CA PHE A 151 -6.56 21.36 4.19
C PHE A 151 -7.54 22.37 3.59
N LEU A 152 -7.91 22.20 2.30
CA LEU A 152 -8.91 23.04 1.64
C LEU A 152 -10.25 23.04 2.39
N ARG A 153 -10.70 21.88 2.89
CA ARG A 153 -11.94 21.79 3.67
C ARG A 153 -11.86 22.50 5.01
N GLU A 154 -10.72 22.45 5.68
CA GLU A 154 -10.49 23.17 6.94
C GLU A 154 -10.53 24.70 6.73
N GLU A 155 -10.16 25.17 5.54
CA GLU A 155 -10.27 26.59 5.14
C GLU A 155 -11.66 26.98 4.57
N GLY A 156 -12.57 26.01 4.44
CA GLY A 156 -13.93 26.23 3.92
C GLY A 156 -14.05 26.13 2.40
N GLU A 157 -12.99 25.74 1.70
CA GLU A 157 -12.94 25.52 0.24
C GLU A 157 -13.47 24.12 -0.12
N GLN A 158 -14.70 23.85 0.31
CA GLN A 158 -15.31 22.52 0.23
C GLN A 158 -15.56 22.05 -1.21
N GLU A 159 -15.94 22.96 -2.11
CA GLU A 159 -16.23 22.64 -3.51
C GLU A 159 -14.96 22.21 -4.26
N GLU A 160 -13.87 22.97 -4.13
CA GLU A 160 -12.58 22.65 -4.74
C GLU A 160 -12.03 21.31 -4.21
N ALA A 161 -12.14 21.07 -2.90
CA ALA A 161 -11.74 19.81 -2.30
C ALA A 161 -12.53 18.62 -2.88
N ASP A 162 -13.85 18.77 -3.08
CA ASP A 162 -14.68 17.70 -3.62
C ASP A 162 -14.38 17.45 -5.10
N GLU A 163 -14.16 18.50 -5.90
CA GLU A 163 -13.73 18.35 -7.30
C GLU A 163 -12.42 17.57 -7.41
N MET A 164 -11.45 17.90 -6.55
CA MET A 164 -10.17 17.19 -6.48
C MET A 164 -10.34 15.71 -6.12
N LEU A 165 -11.19 15.39 -5.14
CA LEU A 165 -11.46 14.01 -4.71
C LEU A 165 -12.19 13.20 -5.79
N LEU A 166 -13.17 13.80 -6.47
CA LEU A 166 -13.89 13.17 -7.57
C LEU A 166 -12.98 12.94 -8.78
N ALA A 167 -12.06 13.86 -9.07
CA ALA A 167 -11.05 13.68 -10.10
C ALA A 167 -10.05 12.57 -9.74
N LEU A 168 -9.61 12.52 -8.47
CA LEU A 168 -8.74 11.48 -7.95
C LEU A 168 -9.36 10.08 -8.12
N ALA A 169 -10.65 9.93 -7.78
CA ALA A 169 -11.35 8.66 -7.86
C ALA A 169 -11.45 8.06 -9.27
N LYS A 170 -11.27 8.88 -10.32
CA LYS A 170 -11.29 8.44 -11.73
C LYS A 170 -9.94 7.90 -12.22
N LYS A 171 -8.86 8.07 -11.45
CA LYS A 171 -7.50 7.64 -11.81
C LYS A 171 -7.29 6.18 -11.41
N SER A 172 -6.85 5.33 -12.35
CA SER A 172 -6.57 3.91 -12.09
C SER A 172 -5.47 3.72 -11.04
N GLU A 173 -4.47 4.61 -11.02
CA GLU A 173 -3.36 4.60 -10.08
C GLU A 173 -3.80 4.91 -8.64
N ALA A 174 -4.97 5.54 -8.48
CA ALA A 174 -5.58 5.87 -7.20
C ALA A 174 -6.72 4.92 -6.80
N ALA A 175 -6.94 3.82 -7.53
CA ALA A 175 -8.06 2.89 -7.30
C ALA A 175 -8.12 2.36 -5.85
N TYR A 176 -6.97 2.25 -5.17
CA TYR A 176 -6.89 1.81 -3.78
C TYR A 176 -7.44 2.82 -2.76
N ILE A 177 -7.42 4.12 -3.07
CA ILE A 177 -7.89 5.19 -2.19
C ILE A 177 -9.19 5.85 -2.69
N ALA A 178 -9.58 5.58 -3.93
CA ALA A 178 -10.79 6.10 -4.56
C ALA A 178 -12.07 5.91 -3.72
N PRO A 179 -12.33 4.75 -3.07
CA PRO A 179 -13.53 4.62 -2.23
C PRO A 179 -13.57 5.60 -1.05
N LEU A 180 -12.41 5.90 -0.44
CA LEU A 180 -12.34 6.91 0.62
C LEU A 180 -12.53 8.34 0.08
N ALA A 181 -12.00 8.63 -1.10
CA ALA A 181 -12.19 9.92 -1.76
C ALA A 181 -13.67 10.18 -2.07
N LEU A 182 -14.34 9.19 -2.67
CA LEU A 182 -15.77 9.23 -2.99
C LEU A 182 -16.64 9.34 -1.74
N MET A 183 -16.32 8.58 -0.68
CA MET A 183 -17.01 8.68 0.60
C MET A 183 -16.88 10.10 1.19
N ARG A 184 -15.70 10.72 1.12
CA ARG A 184 -15.49 12.09 1.61
C ARG A 184 -16.25 13.15 0.80
N ALA A 185 -16.29 13.01 -0.52
CA ALA A 185 -17.07 13.87 -1.39
C ALA A 185 -18.59 13.71 -1.12
N SER A 186 -19.05 12.47 -0.91
CA SER A 186 -20.46 12.20 -0.60
C SER A 186 -20.94 12.89 0.68
N ALA A 187 -20.10 12.93 1.72
CA ALA A 187 -20.44 13.57 2.97
C ALA A 187 -20.67 15.08 2.81
N SER A 188 -19.91 15.72 1.93
CA SER A 188 -20.09 17.14 1.59
C SER A 188 -21.33 17.38 0.73
N GLN A 189 -21.54 16.56 -0.31
CA GLN A 189 -22.74 16.60 -1.14
C GLN A 189 -24.01 16.49 -0.29
N GLU A 190 -24.01 15.62 0.70
CA GLU A 190 -25.12 15.46 1.64
C GLU A 190 -25.35 16.70 2.51
N GLN A 191 -24.28 17.33 3.03
CA GLN A 191 -24.38 18.59 3.78
C GLN A 191 -24.96 19.73 2.93
N LEU A 192 -24.69 19.72 1.63
CA LEU A 192 -25.25 20.66 0.65
C LEU A 192 -26.67 20.30 0.19
N GLY A 193 -27.27 19.22 0.73
CA GLY A 193 -28.60 18.74 0.35
C GLY A 193 -28.65 18.01 -0.99
N LYS A 194 -27.50 17.73 -1.61
CA LYS A 194 -27.37 16.98 -2.87
C LYS A 194 -27.36 15.48 -2.59
N ILE A 195 -28.45 14.95 -2.05
CA ILE A 195 -28.55 13.57 -1.56
C ILE A 195 -28.34 12.54 -2.69
N ASP A 196 -28.86 12.82 -3.89
CA ASP A 196 -28.70 11.91 -5.03
C ASP A 196 -27.24 11.84 -5.48
N ASP A 197 -26.52 12.97 -5.53
CA ASP A 197 -25.10 13.00 -5.84
C ASP A 197 -24.27 12.25 -4.78
N ALA A 198 -24.62 12.44 -3.49
CA ALA A 198 -23.99 11.73 -2.39
C ALA A 198 -24.16 10.22 -2.52
N ARG A 199 -25.38 9.76 -2.82
CA ARG A 199 -25.66 8.34 -3.06
C ARG A 199 -24.90 7.81 -4.26
N ASN A 200 -24.91 8.51 -5.39
CA ASN A 200 -24.19 8.11 -6.61
C ASN A 200 -22.68 7.94 -6.33
N SER A 201 -22.08 8.86 -5.57
CA SER A 201 -20.67 8.78 -5.19
C SER A 201 -20.37 7.55 -4.33
N LEU A 202 -21.25 7.23 -3.38
CA LEU A 202 -21.13 6.04 -2.53
C LEU A 202 -21.34 4.74 -3.32
N GLU A 203 -22.30 4.70 -4.25
CA GLU A 203 -22.50 3.55 -5.14
C GLU A 203 -21.26 3.31 -6.01
N LEU A 204 -20.70 4.36 -6.61
CA LEU A 204 -19.44 4.26 -7.35
C LEU A 204 -18.29 3.73 -6.50
N ALA A 205 -18.26 4.08 -5.20
CA ALA A 205 -17.23 3.62 -4.28
C ALA A 205 -17.29 2.11 -3.98
N THR A 206 -18.41 1.45 -4.27
CA THR A 206 -18.59 -0.01 -4.15
C THR A 206 -18.11 -0.79 -5.37
N ASP A 207 -17.69 -0.11 -6.44
CA ASP A 207 -17.22 -0.77 -7.67
C ASP A 207 -16.04 -1.71 -7.36
N PRO A 208 -16.13 -3.02 -7.68
CA PRO A 208 -15.07 -3.99 -7.41
C PRO A 208 -13.74 -3.69 -8.09
N SER A 209 -13.73 -2.89 -9.16
CA SER A 209 -12.50 -2.43 -9.82
C SER A 209 -11.70 -1.46 -8.95
N LEU A 210 -12.35 -0.77 -8.01
CA LEU A 210 -11.69 0.05 -7.01
C LEU A 210 -11.12 -0.90 -5.95
N SER A 211 -9.81 -1.10 -6.00
CA SER A 211 -9.05 -2.00 -5.12
C SER A 211 -8.90 -1.44 -3.69
N GLY A 212 -9.97 -0.90 -3.12
CA GLY A 212 -10.00 -0.35 -1.77
C GLY A 212 -9.82 -1.40 -0.69
N SER A 213 -9.41 -0.95 0.50
CA SER A 213 -9.33 -1.82 1.68
C SER A 213 -10.72 -2.36 2.07
N PHE A 214 -10.74 -3.52 2.74
CA PHE A 214 -11.97 -4.06 3.34
C PHE A 214 -12.65 -3.04 4.27
N LEU A 215 -11.86 -2.30 5.06
CA LEU A 215 -12.38 -1.29 5.98
C LEU A 215 -13.08 -0.15 5.22
N SER A 216 -12.48 0.37 4.15
CA SER A 216 -13.10 1.40 3.32
C SER A 216 -14.41 0.94 2.69
N GLN A 217 -14.46 -0.30 2.20
CA GLN A 217 -15.70 -0.86 1.64
C GLN A 217 -16.80 -0.94 2.69
N ARG A 218 -16.49 -1.43 3.90
CA ARG A 218 -17.46 -1.46 5.01
C ARG A 218 -17.96 -0.08 5.43
N MET A 219 -17.10 0.93 5.41
CA MET A 219 -17.51 2.30 5.72
C MET A 219 -18.42 2.88 4.63
N VAL A 220 -18.12 2.61 3.36
CA VAL A 220 -18.97 3.01 2.23
C VAL A 220 -20.34 2.36 2.30
N GLU A 221 -20.40 1.04 2.52
CA GLU A 221 -21.67 0.29 2.67
C GLU A 221 -22.51 0.87 3.82
N ALA A 222 -21.92 1.05 5.01
CA ALA A 222 -22.62 1.63 6.15
C ALA A 222 -23.10 3.06 5.89
N ARG A 223 -22.34 3.84 5.10
CA ARG A 223 -22.75 5.20 4.74
C ARG A 223 -23.89 5.18 3.72
N LEU A 224 -23.88 4.27 2.76
CA LEU A 224 -24.93 4.12 1.76
C LEU A 224 -26.29 3.79 2.39
N GLU A 225 -26.30 3.01 3.47
CA GLU A 225 -27.54 2.72 4.23
C GLU A 225 -28.10 3.94 4.99
N THR A 226 -27.27 4.92 5.30
CA THR A 226 -27.62 6.07 6.14
C THR A 226 -27.68 7.41 5.40
N VAL A 227 -27.29 7.45 4.12
CA VAL A 227 -27.26 8.68 3.32
C VAL A 227 -28.67 9.27 3.17
N GLY A 228 -28.82 10.54 3.57
CA GLY A 228 -30.10 11.24 3.55
C GLY A 228 -31.07 10.84 4.67
N VAL A 229 -30.64 10.00 5.63
CA VAL A 229 -31.43 9.66 6.81
C VAL A 229 -31.24 10.73 7.88
N ILE A 230 -32.35 11.36 8.30
CA ILE A 230 -32.34 12.33 9.41
C ILE A 230 -32.48 11.54 10.73
N PRO A 231 -31.54 11.65 11.68
CA PRO A 231 -31.65 10.97 12.96
C PRO A 231 -32.87 11.48 13.75
N PRO A 232 -33.58 10.61 14.48
CA PRO A 232 -34.76 11.02 15.25
C PRO A 232 -34.37 11.97 16.39
N GLU A 233 -35.18 13.01 16.62
CA GLU A 233 -34.98 13.95 17.71
C GLU A 233 -35.15 13.27 19.08
N THR A 234 -34.24 13.54 20.02
CA THR A 234 -34.35 13.04 21.39
C THR A 234 -35.38 13.86 22.16
N VAL A 235 -36.57 13.31 22.37
CA VAL A 235 -37.60 13.95 23.20
C VAL A 235 -37.22 13.79 24.68
N PRO A 236 -37.13 14.88 25.48
CA PRO A 236 -36.82 14.78 26.90
C PRO A 236 -37.86 13.88 27.58
N ARG A 237 -37.37 12.86 28.29
CA ARG A 237 -38.24 11.92 29.01
C ARG A 237 -39.10 12.73 29.99
N PRO A 238 -40.45 12.61 29.96
CA PRO A 238 -41.30 13.26 30.95
C PRO A 238 -40.78 12.92 32.35
N LYS A 239 -40.61 13.94 33.21
CA LYS A 239 -40.19 13.70 34.60
C LYS A 239 -41.14 12.67 35.21
N PRO A 240 -40.64 11.56 35.79
CA PRO A 240 -41.50 10.63 36.49
C PRO A 240 -42.30 11.40 37.55
N PRO A 241 -43.61 11.13 37.72
CA PRO A 241 -44.36 11.73 38.81
C PRO A 241 -43.63 11.41 40.12
N PRO A 242 -43.52 12.38 41.05
CA PRO A 242 -42.83 12.15 42.31
C PRO A 242 -43.43 10.92 42.99
N PRO A 243 -42.60 10.00 43.51
CA PRO A 243 -43.10 8.83 44.20
C PRO A 243 -43.99 9.29 45.35
N LYS A 244 -45.25 8.84 45.36
CA LYS A 244 -46.10 8.95 46.52
C LYS A 244 -45.52 8.01 47.58
N ILE A 245 -44.64 8.55 48.40
CA ILE A 245 -44.19 7.89 49.62
C ILE A 245 -45.34 8.07 50.61
N ASP A 246 -46.23 7.09 50.70
CA ASP A 246 -47.12 6.96 51.84
C ASP A 246 -46.24 6.55 53.02
N VAL A 247 -45.66 7.53 53.71
CA VAL A 247 -45.04 7.31 55.01
C VAL A 247 -46.16 6.88 55.96
N PRO A 248 -46.12 5.66 56.53
CA PRO A 248 -46.96 5.36 57.67
C PRO A 248 -46.61 6.39 58.75
N PHE A 249 -47.62 7.08 59.29
CA PHE A 249 -47.46 7.95 60.44
C PHE A 249 -46.66 7.20 61.52
N LEU A 250 -45.42 7.60 61.76
CA LEU A 250 -44.71 7.17 62.96
C LEU A 250 -45.51 7.72 64.14
N ALA A 251 -45.86 6.82 65.06
CA ALA A 251 -46.45 7.17 66.33
C ALA A 251 -45.54 8.19 67.06
N PRO A 252 -46.12 9.14 67.81
CA PRO A 252 -45.41 10.30 68.38
C PRO A 252 -44.35 10.00 69.46
N ASP A 253 -43.97 8.73 69.68
CA ASP A 253 -43.11 8.31 70.79
C ASP A 253 -41.88 7.49 70.36
N ALA A 254 -41.19 7.91 69.29
CA ALA A 254 -39.85 7.40 68.99
C ALA A 254 -38.78 8.34 69.59
N PRO A 255 -37.83 7.85 70.41
CA PRO A 255 -36.88 8.71 71.11
C PRO A 255 -35.88 9.36 70.15
N ASP A 256 -35.70 10.66 70.33
CA ASP A 256 -34.70 11.53 69.70
C ASP A 256 -33.28 11.05 70.03
N SER A 257 -32.75 10.17 69.20
CA SER A 257 -31.31 9.91 69.20
C SER A 257 -30.86 9.77 67.77
N LEU A 258 -30.25 10.84 67.24
CA LEU A 258 -29.03 10.86 66.44
C LEU A 258 -28.92 12.23 65.75
N ASN A 259 -28.87 13.29 66.57
CA ASN A 259 -28.42 14.59 66.12
C ASN A 259 -26.99 14.80 66.65
N THR A 260 -26.00 14.42 65.85
CA THR A 260 -24.66 14.99 65.95
C THR A 260 -24.31 15.61 64.59
N PRO A 261 -23.97 16.91 64.54
CA PRO A 261 -23.71 17.61 63.29
C PRO A 261 -22.23 17.45 62.92
N SER A 262 -21.92 17.04 61.69
CA SER A 262 -20.63 17.36 61.07
C SER A 262 -20.60 17.07 59.57
N GLY A 263 -20.18 18.06 58.78
CA GLY A 263 -19.73 17.85 57.40
C GLY A 263 -20.42 18.72 56.35
N ALA A 264 -20.04 20.00 56.29
CA ALA A 264 -20.41 20.93 55.22
C ALA A 264 -19.87 20.48 53.84
N ALA A 265 -20.64 20.75 52.79
CA ALA A 265 -20.24 20.62 51.40
C ALA A 265 -19.15 21.65 51.04
N PRO A 266 -18.15 21.30 50.20
CA PRO A 266 -17.14 22.26 49.75
C PRO A 266 -17.73 23.27 48.75
N ALA A 267 -17.39 24.55 48.95
CA ALA A 267 -17.77 25.67 48.09
C ALA A 267 -16.91 25.74 46.79
N PRO A 268 -17.41 26.34 45.70
CA PRO A 268 -16.70 26.45 44.42
C PRO A 268 -15.61 27.53 44.46
N ALA A 269 -14.50 27.28 43.76
CA ALA A 269 -13.39 28.23 43.60
C ALA A 269 -13.71 29.32 42.57
N PRO A 270 -13.29 30.59 42.79
CA PRO A 270 -13.38 31.64 41.78
C PRO A 270 -12.17 31.66 40.83
N GLU A 271 -12.41 32.03 39.56
CA GLU A 271 -11.42 32.21 38.49
C GLU A 271 -10.45 33.38 38.77
N PRO A 272 -9.16 33.27 38.37
CA PRO A 272 -8.23 34.39 38.38
C PRO A 272 -8.29 35.21 37.08
N ALA A 273 -8.10 36.52 37.23
CA ALA A 273 -7.99 37.52 36.18
C ALA A 273 -6.67 37.45 35.39
#